data_AF-A0A6P3RRK5-F1
#
_entry.id   AF-A0A6P3RRK5-F1
#
_cell.length_a   1.000
_cell.length_b   1.000
_cell.length_c   1.000
_cell.angle_alpha   90.00
_cell.angle_beta   90.00
_cell.angle_gamma   90.00
#
_symmetry.space_group_name_H-M   'P 1'
#
loop_
_entity.id
_entity.type
_entity.pdbx_description
1 polymer ?
#
loop_
_entity_poly.entity_id
_entity_poly.type
_entity_poly.pdbx_seq_one_letter_code
_entity_poly.pdbx_strand_id
1 'polypeptide(L)'
;MDGQAGPGASRKEVGLGQPGAVTMPTGTVSRPHFQEVLKHLQGKLEQEARVLVSSGQTEVLDQLKALQVDITSLYNLKFQPPALSPEPAARTPEGSPVHGSGPSKDGFGELSRATIRLLEELDRERCFLLNEIEKEEKEKLWYYSQLQGLSKRLDELPHVETQFSMQMDLIRQQLEFEAQHIRSLMEERFGTSDEMVQRAQ
;
A
#
# COMPACT_ATOMS: atom_id res chain seq x y z
N MET A 1 68.06 36.50 -22.01
CA MET A 1 69.48 36.83 -22.29
C MET A 1 70.23 36.53 -21.02
N ASP A 2 71.25 35.67 -21.14
CA ASP A 2 72.51 35.62 -20.35
C ASP A 2 72.38 35.50 -18.82
N GLY A 3 73.02 34.54 -18.15
CA GLY A 3 74.47 34.46 -17.96
C GLY A 3 74.79 34.92 -16.52
N GLN A 4 75.85 34.49 -15.81
CA GLN A 4 77.05 33.75 -16.18
C GLN A 4 77.85 33.43 -14.88
N ALA A 5 78.58 32.31 -14.82
CA ALA A 5 79.67 31.94 -13.84
C ALA A 5 79.37 32.01 -12.31
N GLY A 6 79.88 31.17 -11.40
CA GLY A 6 81.10 30.33 -11.35
C GLY A 6 82.19 30.98 -10.46
N PRO A 7 83.26 30.29 -9.99
CA PRO A 7 83.49 28.83 -9.88
C PRO A 7 84.26 28.37 -8.59
N GLY A 8 84.45 27.04 -8.41
CA GLY A 8 85.51 26.40 -7.56
C GLY A 8 85.26 26.37 -6.04
N ALA A 9 85.88 25.51 -5.21
CA ALA A 9 86.68 24.27 -5.37
C ALA A 9 86.73 23.54 -3.97
N SER A 10 87.32 22.37 -3.68
CA SER A 10 88.23 21.46 -4.39
C SER A 10 88.10 19.98 -3.92
N ARG A 11 88.22 19.05 -4.89
CA ARG A 11 88.69 17.64 -4.83
C ARG A 11 89.45 17.14 -3.57
N LYS A 12 89.06 15.98 -3.01
CA LYS A 12 89.92 14.76 -2.97
C LYS A 12 89.23 13.43 -2.54
N GLU A 13 89.65 12.36 -3.24
CA GLU A 13 89.78 10.92 -2.90
C GLU A 13 88.64 10.16 -2.18
N VAL A 14 87.96 9.21 -2.84
CA VAL A 14 88.38 7.84 -3.29
C VAL A 14 88.33 6.81 -2.16
N GLY A 15 87.32 5.95 -2.23
CA GLY A 15 87.17 4.70 -1.47
C GLY A 15 86.29 3.73 -2.26
N LEU A 16 86.89 2.75 -2.92
CA LEU A 16 86.19 1.73 -3.70
C LEU A 16 85.52 0.71 -2.75
N GLY A 17 84.19 0.60 -2.83
CA GLY A 17 83.39 -0.16 -1.84
C GLY A 17 82.19 -0.91 -2.41
N GLN A 18 82.44 -1.81 -3.38
CA GLN A 18 81.55 -2.90 -3.85
C GLN A 18 80.17 -2.55 -4.47
N PRO A 19 79.69 -3.33 -5.46
CA PRO A 19 78.42 -3.06 -6.14
C PRO A 19 77.21 -3.51 -5.30
N GLY A 20 76.52 -2.57 -4.67
CA GLY A 20 75.19 -2.81 -4.11
C GLY A 20 74.18 -3.06 -5.24
N ALA A 21 73.64 -4.27 -5.31
CA ALA A 21 72.63 -4.63 -6.32
C ALA A 21 71.33 -3.82 -6.10
N VAL A 22 70.88 -3.09 -7.13
CA VAL A 22 69.56 -2.44 -7.14
C VAL A 22 68.50 -3.51 -7.38
N THR A 23 67.93 -4.02 -6.28
CA THR A 23 66.78 -4.92 -6.33
C THR A 23 65.49 -4.10 -6.42
N MET A 24 64.89 -4.08 -7.61
CA MET A 24 63.52 -3.61 -7.78
C MET A 24 62.56 -4.54 -7.00
N PRO A 25 61.57 -4.03 -6.25
CA PRO A 25 60.61 -4.88 -5.55
C PRO A 25 59.61 -5.48 -6.54
N THR A 26 59.93 -6.63 -7.12
CA THR A 26 58.94 -7.50 -7.78
C THR A 26 57.99 -8.04 -6.71
N GLY A 27 56.85 -7.35 -6.55
CA GLY A 27 55.77 -7.68 -5.64
C GLY A 27 55.18 -9.06 -5.93
N THR A 28 55.82 -10.08 -5.39
CA THR A 28 55.39 -11.48 -5.51
C THR A 28 54.37 -11.73 -4.43
N VAL A 29 53.08 -11.51 -4.71
CA VAL A 29 51.99 -11.87 -3.79
C VAL A 29 52.03 -13.38 -3.60
N SER A 30 52.62 -13.80 -2.49
CA SER A 30 52.94 -15.19 -2.25
C SER A 30 51.65 -16.01 -2.08
N ARG A 31 51.56 -17.14 -2.79
CA ARG A 31 50.40 -18.04 -2.79
C ARG A 31 49.76 -18.33 -1.40
N PRO A 32 50.50 -18.49 -0.28
CA PRO A 32 49.91 -18.59 1.05
C PRO A 32 49.04 -17.38 1.48
N HIS A 33 49.41 -16.16 1.10
CA HIS A 33 48.68 -14.95 1.52
C HIS A 33 47.23 -14.93 0.99
N PHE A 34 47.02 -15.33 -0.27
CA PHE A 34 45.67 -15.41 -0.84
C PHE A 34 44.83 -16.53 -0.18
N GLN A 35 45.46 -17.66 0.13
CA GLN A 35 44.81 -18.76 0.87
C GLN A 35 44.41 -18.33 2.29
N GLU A 36 45.24 -17.53 2.94
CA GLU A 36 44.98 -16.96 4.27
C GLU A 36 43.84 -15.92 4.24
N VAL A 37 43.81 -15.04 3.23
CA VAL A 37 42.70 -14.10 2.99
C VAL A 37 41.38 -14.84 2.77
N LEU A 38 41.35 -15.90 1.94
CA LEU A 38 40.15 -16.71 1.73
C LEU A 38 39.67 -17.38 3.02
N LYS A 39 40.59 -17.94 3.82
CA LYS A 39 40.25 -18.55 5.12
C LYS A 39 39.70 -17.52 6.11
N HIS A 40 40.25 -16.30 6.13
CA HIS A 40 39.76 -15.21 6.97
C HIS A 40 38.36 -14.74 6.54
N LEU A 41 38.11 -14.63 5.22
CA LEU A 41 36.79 -14.29 4.68
C LEU A 41 35.75 -15.39 4.99
N GLN A 42 36.11 -16.67 4.86
CA GLN A 42 35.25 -17.78 5.25
C GLN A 42 34.89 -17.71 6.74
N GLY A 43 35.88 -17.51 7.62
CA GLY A 43 35.64 -17.37 9.06
C GLY A 43 34.75 -16.18 9.42
N LYS A 44 34.86 -15.05 8.70
CA LYS A 44 33.95 -13.91 8.83
C LYS A 44 32.52 -14.26 8.41
N LEU A 45 32.35 -14.92 7.27
CA LEU A 45 31.03 -15.32 6.76
C LEU A 45 30.35 -16.33 7.69
N GLU A 46 31.09 -17.29 8.23
CA GLU A 46 30.57 -18.24 9.22
C GLU A 46 30.19 -17.56 10.54
N GLN A 47 30.95 -16.56 10.98
CA GLN A 47 30.61 -15.76 12.16
C GLN A 47 29.36 -14.90 11.91
N GLU A 48 29.25 -14.28 10.74
CA GLU A 48 28.09 -13.47 10.34
C GLU A 48 26.82 -14.32 10.23
N ALA A 49 26.89 -15.50 9.61
CA ALA A 49 25.79 -16.46 9.57
C ALA A 49 25.33 -16.90 10.98
N ARG A 50 26.27 -17.14 11.91
CA ARG A 50 25.94 -17.42 13.32
C ARG A 50 25.28 -16.23 14.00
N VAL A 51 25.73 -15.00 13.71
CA VAL A 51 25.11 -13.78 14.24
C VAL A 51 23.67 -13.62 13.73
N LEU A 52 23.43 -13.78 12.42
CA LEU A 52 22.08 -13.72 11.83
C LEU A 52 21.11 -14.68 12.50
N VAL A 53 21.51 -15.94 12.70
CA VAL A 53 20.69 -16.94 13.41
C VAL A 53 20.53 -16.59 14.90
N SER A 54 21.62 -16.25 15.60
CA SER A 54 21.55 -15.91 17.04
C SER A 54 20.75 -14.63 17.34
N SER A 55 20.62 -13.73 16.37
CA SER A 55 19.84 -12.49 16.46
C SER A 55 18.36 -12.67 16.11
N GLY A 56 17.95 -13.87 15.67
CA GLY A 56 16.56 -14.18 15.31
C GLY A 56 16.09 -13.56 13.99
N GLN A 57 16.99 -12.97 13.18
CA GLN A 57 16.59 -12.28 11.95
C GLN A 57 16.03 -13.24 10.89
N THR A 58 16.56 -14.46 10.81
CA THR A 58 16.05 -15.54 9.96
C THR A 58 14.60 -15.88 10.31
N GLU A 59 14.31 -16.01 11.59
CA GLU A 59 13.00 -16.32 12.13
C GLU A 59 12.01 -15.19 11.87
N VAL A 60 12.42 -13.92 11.97
CA VAL A 60 11.58 -12.76 11.65
C VAL A 60 11.23 -12.73 10.15
N LEU A 61 12.18 -13.04 9.28
CA LEU A 61 11.94 -13.10 7.83
C LEU A 61 10.94 -14.23 7.47
N ASP A 62 11.06 -15.40 8.10
CA ASP A 62 10.13 -16.51 7.84
C ASP A 62 8.74 -16.28 8.47
N GLN A 63 8.67 -15.58 9.61
CA GLN A 63 7.42 -15.06 10.20
C GLN A 63 6.71 -14.09 9.24
N LEU A 64 7.44 -13.18 8.59
CA LEU A 64 6.88 -12.24 7.61
C LEU A 64 6.34 -12.96 6.37
N LYS A 65 7.05 -13.98 5.86
CA LYS A 65 6.57 -14.82 4.74
C LYS A 65 5.30 -15.57 5.09
N ALA A 66 5.22 -16.18 6.29
CA ALA A 66 4.02 -16.91 6.72
C ALA A 66 2.80 -15.97 6.78
N LEU A 67 2.93 -14.81 7.43
CA LEU A 67 1.88 -13.80 7.48
C LEU A 67 1.46 -13.31 6.08
N GLN A 68 2.41 -13.12 5.16
CA GLN A 68 2.13 -12.75 3.78
C GLN A 68 1.32 -13.83 3.04
N VAL A 69 1.61 -15.12 3.26
CA VAL A 69 0.87 -16.25 2.68
C VAL A 69 -0.55 -16.33 3.25
N ASP A 70 -0.73 -16.15 4.56
CA ASP A 70 -2.04 -16.15 5.22
C ASP A 70 -2.92 -15.01 4.70
N ILE A 71 -2.39 -13.78 4.64
CA ILE A 71 -3.08 -12.61 4.08
C ILE A 71 -3.45 -12.85 2.61
N THR A 72 -2.52 -13.35 1.80
CA THR A 72 -2.75 -13.62 0.37
C THR A 72 -3.85 -14.67 0.17
N SER A 73 -3.88 -15.71 1.02
CA SER A 73 -4.90 -16.76 0.99
C SER A 73 -6.29 -16.23 1.35
N LEU A 74 -6.38 -15.36 2.36
CA LEU A 74 -7.62 -14.70 2.76
C LEU A 74 -8.17 -13.78 1.64
N TYR A 75 -7.31 -12.96 1.03
CA TYR A 75 -7.70 -12.10 -0.09
C TYR A 75 -8.20 -12.91 -1.29
N ASN A 76 -7.53 -13.99 -1.66
CA ASN A 76 -7.96 -14.86 -2.77
C ASN A 76 -9.30 -15.56 -2.49
N LEU A 77 -9.61 -15.89 -1.23
CA LEU A 77 -10.88 -16.53 -0.85
C LEU A 77 -12.06 -15.54 -0.83
N LYS A 78 -11.85 -14.29 -0.38
CA LYS A 78 -12.90 -13.27 -0.33
C LYS A 78 -13.10 -12.49 -1.64
N PHE A 79 -12.02 -12.26 -2.37
CA PHE A 79 -11.99 -11.42 -3.58
C PHE A 79 -11.50 -12.20 -4.79
N GLN A 80 -11.93 -13.46 -4.92
CA GLN A 80 -11.69 -14.25 -6.12
C GLN A 80 -12.18 -13.43 -7.34
N PRO A 81 -11.31 -13.10 -8.31
CA PRO A 81 -11.76 -12.41 -9.52
C PRO A 81 -12.79 -13.30 -10.22
N PRO A 82 -13.88 -12.73 -10.81
CA PRO A 82 -14.92 -13.52 -11.46
C PRO A 82 -14.42 -14.31 -12.69
N ALA A 83 -13.79 -15.44 -12.43
CA ALA A 83 -13.51 -16.45 -13.44
C ALA A 83 -14.84 -17.07 -13.86
N LEU A 84 -15.09 -17.09 -15.17
CA LEU A 84 -16.29 -17.66 -15.74
C LEU A 84 -16.44 -19.13 -15.29
N SER A 85 -17.61 -19.45 -14.73
CA SER A 85 -17.98 -20.72 -14.09
C SER A 85 -17.74 -21.95 -15.00
N PRO A 86 -17.47 -23.14 -14.43
CA PRO A 86 -18.60 -24.01 -14.05
C PRO A 86 -18.53 -24.63 -12.63
N GLU A 87 -19.64 -24.52 -11.90
CA GLU A 87 -20.11 -25.51 -10.90
C GLU A 87 -20.49 -26.86 -11.60
N PRO A 88 -20.81 -27.99 -10.91
CA PRO A 88 -20.94 -28.21 -9.46
C PRO A 88 -20.22 -29.49 -8.93
N ALA A 89 -20.16 -29.65 -7.59
CA ALA A 89 -20.46 -30.93 -6.89
C ALA A 89 -20.17 -30.87 -5.38
N ALA A 90 -21.17 -31.21 -4.56
CA ALA A 90 -21.02 -31.39 -3.12
C ALA A 90 -20.36 -32.72 -2.73
N ARG A 91 -19.69 -32.77 -1.56
CA ARG A 91 -19.71 -33.91 -0.61
C ARG A 91 -19.19 -33.56 0.79
N THR A 92 -19.62 -34.37 1.75
CA THR A 92 -19.68 -34.17 3.21
C THR A 92 -18.43 -34.68 3.98
N PRO A 93 -18.33 -34.52 5.33
CA PRO A 93 -17.05 -34.49 6.05
C PRO A 93 -16.63 -35.79 6.76
N GLU A 94 -15.31 -35.98 6.90
CA GLU A 94 -14.58 -36.77 7.91
C GLU A 94 -13.17 -36.13 8.08
N GLY A 95 -12.42 -36.26 9.18
CA GLY A 95 -12.69 -36.89 10.47
C GLY A 95 -11.44 -36.90 11.39
N SER A 96 -11.67 -36.68 12.69
CA SER A 96 -10.78 -36.94 13.84
C SER A 96 -9.60 -36.00 14.21
N PRO A 97 -9.28 -35.89 15.53
CA PRO A 97 -8.26 -34.98 16.08
C PRO A 97 -6.96 -35.70 16.49
N VAL A 98 -5.83 -34.98 16.66
CA VAL A 98 -4.70 -35.41 17.52
C VAL A 98 -3.72 -34.25 17.82
N HIS A 99 -3.53 -33.97 19.12
CA HIS A 99 -2.37 -33.43 19.85
C HIS A 99 -1.54 -32.23 19.31
N GLY A 100 -1.40 -31.20 20.16
CA GLY A 100 -0.46 -30.09 19.91
C GLY A 100 -0.23 -29.09 21.06
N SER A 101 -0.52 -29.43 22.31
CA SER A 101 -0.30 -28.51 23.45
C SER A 101 1.19 -28.39 23.82
N GLY A 102 1.92 -27.51 23.14
CA GLY A 102 3.24 -27.03 23.53
C GLY A 102 3.16 -25.70 24.29
N PRO A 103 4.06 -25.43 25.25
CA PRO A 103 3.99 -24.23 26.08
C PRO A 103 4.37 -22.96 25.30
N SER A 104 3.43 -22.03 25.23
CA SER A 104 3.60 -20.59 25.02
C SER A 104 4.61 -20.12 23.96
N LYS A 105 4.17 -20.20 22.71
CA LYS A 105 4.56 -19.26 21.63
C LYS A 105 3.44 -18.24 21.35
N ASP A 106 2.66 -17.93 22.39
CA ASP A 106 1.34 -17.31 22.28
C ASP A 106 1.35 -15.90 21.67
N GLY A 107 2.40 -15.12 21.92
CA GLY A 107 2.48 -13.74 21.42
C GLY A 107 2.43 -13.61 19.89
N PHE A 108 3.13 -14.48 19.15
CA PHE A 108 3.18 -14.37 17.68
C PHE A 108 1.94 -14.97 17.00
N GLY A 109 1.46 -16.10 17.51
CA GLY A 109 0.20 -16.69 17.04
C GLY A 109 -0.98 -15.75 17.27
N GLU A 110 -1.02 -15.07 18.42
CA GLU A 110 -2.06 -14.08 18.70
C GLU A 110 -1.89 -12.81 17.88
N LEU A 111 -0.67 -12.36 17.56
CA LEU A 111 -0.45 -11.22 16.64
C LEU A 111 -1.00 -11.50 15.23
N SER A 112 -0.69 -12.66 14.63
CA SER A 112 -1.25 -13.03 13.31
C SER A 112 -2.78 -13.13 13.37
N ARG A 113 -3.33 -13.77 14.40
CA ARG A 113 -4.78 -13.87 14.62
C ARG A 113 -5.45 -12.51 14.87
N ALA A 114 -4.77 -11.57 15.54
CA ALA A 114 -5.24 -10.21 15.76
C ALA A 114 -5.24 -9.40 14.45
N THR A 115 -4.21 -9.53 13.61
CA THR A 115 -4.20 -8.93 12.27
C THR A 115 -5.33 -9.47 11.39
N ILE A 116 -5.58 -10.79 11.40
CA ILE A 116 -6.69 -11.40 10.66
C ILE A 116 -8.04 -10.86 11.16
N ARG A 117 -8.28 -10.83 12.48
CA ARG A 117 -9.51 -10.24 13.07
C ARG A 117 -9.71 -8.76 12.69
N LEU A 118 -8.63 -7.97 12.65
CA LEU A 118 -8.68 -6.56 12.23
C LEU A 118 -9.05 -6.42 10.75
N LEU A 119 -8.48 -7.24 9.87
CA LEU A 119 -8.85 -7.27 8.44
C LEU A 119 -10.31 -7.69 8.25
N GLU A 120 -10.81 -8.64 9.05
CA GLU A 120 -12.22 -9.03 9.04
C GLU A 120 -13.16 -7.91 9.53
N GLU A 121 -12.75 -7.11 10.51
CA GLU A 121 -13.53 -5.94 10.98
C GLU A 121 -13.56 -4.85 9.91
N LEU A 122 -12.42 -4.49 9.34
CA LEU A 122 -12.34 -3.49 8.26
C LEU A 122 -13.18 -3.89 7.04
N ASP A 123 -13.27 -5.17 6.71
CA ASP A 123 -14.14 -5.64 5.63
C ASP A 123 -15.63 -5.64 6.01
N ARG A 124 -15.99 -5.88 7.29
CA ARG A 124 -17.36 -5.67 7.79
C ARG A 124 -17.75 -4.20 7.72
N GLU A 125 -16.92 -3.30 8.21
CA GLU A 125 -17.11 -1.85 8.17
C GLU A 125 -17.24 -1.37 6.72
N ARG A 126 -16.36 -1.82 5.82
CA ARG A 126 -16.45 -1.54 4.38
C ARG A 126 -17.78 -1.99 3.78
N CYS A 127 -18.23 -3.22 4.06
CA CYS A 127 -19.51 -3.72 3.56
C CYS A 127 -20.71 -2.93 4.13
N PHE A 128 -20.66 -2.56 5.41
CA PHE A 128 -21.67 -1.73 6.06
C PHE A 128 -21.76 -0.33 5.43
N LEU A 129 -20.63 0.35 5.26
CA LEU A 129 -20.57 1.68 4.65
C LEU A 129 -21.05 1.66 3.20
N LEU A 130 -20.68 0.65 2.41
CA LEU A 130 -21.18 0.49 1.04
C LEU A 130 -22.70 0.32 0.98
N ASN A 131 -23.29 -0.42 1.92
CA ASN A 131 -24.75 -0.59 2.01
C ASN A 131 -25.46 0.71 2.39
N GLU A 132 -24.94 1.48 3.36
CA GLU A 132 -25.54 2.76 3.72
C GLU A 132 -25.38 3.81 2.60
N ILE A 133 -24.26 3.82 1.87
CA ILE A 133 -24.10 4.66 0.66
C ILE A 133 -25.11 4.27 -0.42
N GLU A 134 -25.31 2.98 -0.70
CA GLU A 134 -26.29 2.52 -1.71
C GLU A 134 -27.73 2.91 -1.32
N LYS A 135 -28.05 2.85 -0.03
CA LYS A 135 -29.34 3.26 0.53
C LYS A 135 -29.53 4.78 0.45
N GLU A 136 -28.52 5.57 0.79
CA GLU A 136 -28.53 7.03 0.66
C GLU A 136 -28.74 7.45 -0.80
N GLU A 137 -28.05 6.80 -1.74
CA GLU A 137 -28.18 7.08 -3.17
C GLU A 137 -29.59 6.72 -3.71
N LYS A 138 -30.19 5.62 -3.24
CA LYS A 138 -31.60 5.29 -3.55
C LYS A 138 -32.57 6.35 -3.01
N GLU A 139 -32.32 6.91 -1.82
CA GLU A 139 -33.14 7.98 -1.24
C GLU A 139 -32.97 9.29 -2.02
N LYS A 140 -31.75 9.67 -2.39
CA LYS A 140 -31.46 10.82 -3.27
C LYS A 140 -32.15 10.68 -4.63
N LEU A 141 -32.03 9.53 -5.29
CA LEU A 141 -32.71 9.24 -6.57
C LEU A 141 -34.24 9.32 -6.45
N TRP A 142 -34.81 8.91 -5.31
CA TRP A 142 -36.24 9.08 -5.05
C TRP A 142 -36.62 10.57 -5.00
N TYR A 143 -35.89 11.39 -4.26
CA TYR A 143 -36.12 12.84 -4.21
C TYR A 143 -35.93 13.52 -5.57
N TYR A 144 -34.87 13.19 -6.32
CA TYR A 144 -34.65 13.70 -7.68
C TYR A 144 -35.80 13.31 -8.63
N SER A 145 -36.36 12.11 -8.48
CA SER A 145 -37.54 11.69 -9.25
C SER A 145 -38.78 12.54 -8.93
N GLN A 146 -39.00 12.92 -7.67
CA GLN A 146 -40.07 13.86 -7.29
C GLN A 146 -39.85 15.25 -7.92
N LEU A 147 -38.62 15.78 -7.83
CA LEU A 147 -38.26 17.08 -8.42
C LEU A 147 -38.39 17.09 -9.95
N GLN A 148 -38.00 16.00 -10.62
CA GLN A 148 -38.18 15.84 -12.07
C GLN A 148 -39.66 15.80 -12.44
N GLY A 149 -40.49 15.09 -11.67
CA GLY A 149 -41.95 15.08 -11.85
C GLY A 149 -42.59 16.46 -11.66
N LEU A 150 -42.08 17.26 -10.73
CA LEU A 150 -42.48 18.66 -10.54
C LEU A 150 -42.07 19.55 -11.71
N SER A 151 -40.81 19.48 -12.17
CA SER A 151 -40.31 20.24 -13.34
C SER A 151 -41.16 19.91 -14.57
N LYS A 152 -41.37 18.63 -14.85
CA LYS A 152 -42.18 18.20 -16.00
C LYS A 152 -43.61 18.76 -15.95
N ARG A 153 -44.26 18.74 -14.77
CA ARG A 153 -45.58 19.39 -14.59
C ARG A 153 -45.54 20.90 -14.81
N LEU A 154 -44.42 21.56 -14.50
CA LEU A 154 -44.20 23.00 -14.71
C LEU A 154 -44.02 23.34 -16.20
N ASP A 155 -43.32 22.46 -16.94
CA ASP A 155 -43.04 22.60 -18.38
C ASP A 155 -44.28 22.28 -19.23
N GLU A 156 -45.07 21.28 -18.82
CA GLU A 156 -46.33 20.86 -19.46
C GLU A 156 -47.53 21.76 -19.12
N LEU A 157 -47.37 22.79 -18.26
CA LEU A 157 -48.40 23.80 -18.04
C LEU A 157 -48.78 24.46 -19.38
N PRO A 158 -50.07 24.83 -19.60
CA PRO A 158 -50.53 25.39 -20.86
C PRO A 158 -49.70 26.60 -21.31
N HIS A 159 -48.85 26.40 -22.31
CA HIS A 159 -47.94 27.40 -22.88
C HIS A 159 -48.65 28.49 -23.71
N VAL A 160 -49.96 28.66 -23.53
CA VAL A 160 -50.79 29.49 -24.40
C VAL A 160 -50.63 30.96 -24.01
N GLU A 161 -50.02 31.75 -24.89
CA GLU A 161 -49.80 33.20 -24.72
C GLU A 161 -51.12 34.00 -24.55
N THR A 162 -52.29 33.38 -24.77
CA THR A 162 -53.60 33.98 -24.52
C THR A 162 -54.01 33.86 -23.05
N GLN A 163 -53.65 34.90 -22.29
CA GLN A 163 -54.18 35.25 -20.96
C GLN A 163 -53.71 34.36 -19.80
N PHE A 164 -52.78 34.90 -19.02
CA PHE A 164 -52.45 34.50 -17.65
C PHE A 164 -53.72 34.48 -16.79
N SER A 165 -54.32 33.30 -16.64
CA SER A 165 -55.38 33.08 -15.67
C SER A 165 -54.76 32.94 -14.29
N MET A 166 -55.28 33.68 -13.30
CA MET A 166 -54.86 33.59 -11.89
C MET A 166 -54.81 32.14 -11.37
N GLN A 167 -55.68 31.26 -11.89
CA GLN A 167 -55.66 29.84 -11.58
C GLN A 167 -54.37 29.14 -12.03
N MET A 168 -53.84 29.48 -13.20
CA MET A 168 -52.59 28.93 -13.73
C MET A 168 -51.38 29.42 -12.91
N ASP A 169 -51.38 30.69 -12.51
CA ASP A 169 -50.33 31.26 -11.66
C ASP A 169 -50.34 30.62 -10.26
N LEU A 170 -51.52 30.39 -9.69
CA LEU A 170 -51.69 29.65 -8.43
C LEU A 170 -51.16 28.20 -8.53
N ILE A 171 -51.43 27.50 -9.63
CA ILE A 171 -50.90 26.15 -9.88
C ILE A 171 -49.38 26.18 -10.01
N ARG A 172 -48.83 27.16 -10.75
CA ARG A 172 -47.39 27.36 -10.90
C ARG A 172 -46.70 27.59 -9.54
N GLN A 173 -47.20 28.54 -8.75
CA GLN A 173 -46.68 28.85 -7.42
C GLN A 173 -46.75 27.63 -6.47
N GLN A 174 -47.81 26.83 -6.55
CA GLN A 174 -47.95 25.61 -5.75
C GLN A 174 -46.88 24.56 -6.12
N LEU A 175 -46.63 24.33 -7.41
CA LEU A 175 -45.59 23.40 -7.88
C LEU A 175 -44.18 23.89 -7.51
N GLU A 176 -43.92 25.20 -7.63
CA GLU A 176 -42.66 25.82 -7.22
C GLU A 176 -42.43 25.71 -5.70
N PHE A 177 -43.47 25.89 -4.90
CA PHE A 177 -43.43 25.69 -3.45
C PHE A 177 -43.16 24.23 -3.07
N GLU A 178 -43.84 23.26 -3.70
CA GLU A 178 -43.58 21.82 -3.51
C GLU A 178 -42.11 21.48 -3.85
N ALA A 179 -41.60 21.99 -4.97
CA ALA A 179 -40.22 21.76 -5.38
C ALA A 179 -39.20 22.40 -4.43
N GLN A 180 -39.48 23.60 -3.91
CA GLN A 180 -38.60 24.24 -2.93
C GLN A 180 -38.63 23.52 -1.58
N HIS A 181 -39.80 23.07 -1.13
CA HIS A 181 -39.93 22.30 0.11
C HIS A 181 -39.14 20.97 0.03
N ILE A 182 -39.23 20.26 -1.10
CA ILE A 182 -38.43 19.04 -1.32
C ILE A 182 -36.92 19.34 -1.32
N ARG A 183 -36.48 20.43 -1.98
CA ARG A 183 -35.06 20.83 -1.93
C ARG A 183 -34.58 21.09 -0.50
N SER A 184 -35.36 21.81 0.31
CA SER A 184 -35.01 22.05 1.72
C SER A 184 -34.99 20.77 2.56
N LEU A 185 -35.89 19.81 2.30
CA LEU A 185 -35.85 18.49 2.96
C LEU A 185 -34.62 17.67 2.55
N MET A 186 -34.21 17.71 1.27
CA MET A 186 -32.96 17.10 0.83
C MET A 186 -31.75 17.74 1.51
N GLU A 187 -31.73 19.07 1.62
CA GLU A 187 -30.65 19.84 2.23
C GLU A 187 -30.52 19.55 3.74
N GLU A 188 -31.64 19.44 4.46
CA GLU A 188 -31.65 18.99 5.86
C GLU A 188 -31.10 17.56 6.04
N ARG A 189 -31.37 16.67 5.08
CA ARG A 189 -30.96 15.25 5.12
C ARG A 189 -29.51 15.01 4.71
N PHE A 190 -29.07 15.62 3.62
CA PHE A 190 -27.80 15.31 2.96
C PHE A 190 -26.81 16.48 2.96
N GLY A 191 -27.17 17.62 3.54
CA GLY A 191 -26.44 18.88 3.40
C GLY A 191 -26.66 19.55 2.05
N THR A 192 -25.98 20.67 1.84
CA THR A 192 -25.99 21.40 0.56
C THR A 192 -25.40 20.56 -0.57
N SER A 193 -25.72 20.92 -1.82
CA SER A 193 -25.16 20.26 -3.00
C SER A 193 -23.62 20.32 -3.03
N ASP A 194 -23.02 21.40 -2.54
CA ASP A 194 -21.56 21.55 -2.49
C ASP A 194 -20.94 20.63 -1.42
N GLU A 195 -21.55 20.50 -0.24
CA GLU A 195 -21.11 19.56 0.80
C GLU A 195 -21.27 18.10 0.37
N MET A 196 -22.35 17.78 -0.37
CA MET A 196 -22.52 16.46 -0.98
C MET A 196 -21.39 16.13 -1.98
N VAL A 197 -21.01 17.09 -2.83
CA VAL A 197 -19.91 16.93 -3.80
C VAL A 197 -18.55 16.83 -3.10
N GLN A 198 -18.35 17.52 -1.98
CA GLN A 198 -17.14 17.42 -1.16
C GLN A 198 -17.03 16.08 -0.43
N ARG A 199 -18.13 15.51 0.07
CA ARG A 199 -18.14 14.18 0.72
C ARG A 199 -17.88 13.00 -0.24
N ALA A 200 -17.96 13.23 -1.55
CA ALA A 200 -17.74 12.21 -2.58
C ALA A 200 -16.32 12.22 -3.20
N GLN A 201 -15.40 13.04 -2.66
CA GLN A 201 -14.01 13.18 -3.12
C GLN A 201 -13.01 12.54 -2.15
#